data_AF-A0A951QS80-F1
#
_entry.id   AF-A0A951QS80-F1
#
_cell.length_a   1.000
_cell.length_b   1.000
_cell.length_c   1.000
_cell.angle_alpha   90.00
_cell.angle_beta   90.00
_cell.angle_gamma   90.00
#
_symmetry.space_group_name_H-M   'P 1'
#
loop_
_entity.id
_entity.type
_entity.pdbx_description
1 polymer ?
#
loop_
_entity_poly.entity_id
_entity_poly.type
_entity_poly.pdbx_seq_one_letter_code
_entity_poly.pdbx_strand_id
1 'polypeptide(L)'
;MIPIINNILERFFAKDDRLNNTQIFGYFVEEPLKDEHLTLGFSPSRIALKKRWRNNGLSADFIAEYLTTFFPRDTHEDSKTNTKSEIKSAVSYIANELLENAIKYCDANVEYPITLHLELQSNEVRIFINNSVTASGVEKFKSFIKELSDSNPDEFYLRQLEKNAEDENNDGSGLGFLTIVNDYCAKIGWKFQIVQHEPDLIAVTTMVQLTV
;
A
#
# COMPACT_ATOMS: atom_id res chain seq x y z
N MET A 1 6.61 -27.05 -16.69
CA MET A 1 6.18 -25.69 -17.06
C MET A 1 5.29 -25.18 -15.93
N ILE A 2 5.91 -24.40 -15.04
CA ILE A 2 5.41 -23.54 -13.94
C ILE A 2 4.14 -23.97 -13.16
N PRO A 3 4.26 -24.89 -12.17
CA PRO A 3 3.27 -25.07 -11.10
C PRO A 3 3.41 -24.06 -9.94
N ILE A 4 4.46 -23.23 -9.96
CA ILE A 4 4.86 -22.40 -8.80
C ILE A 4 3.97 -21.15 -8.65
N ILE A 5 3.35 -20.65 -9.72
CA ILE A 5 2.53 -19.42 -9.65
C ILE A 5 1.14 -19.70 -9.07
N ASN A 6 0.50 -20.84 -9.39
CA ASN A 6 -0.83 -21.15 -8.85
C ASN A 6 -0.84 -21.36 -7.34
N ASN A 7 0.22 -21.94 -6.78
CA ASN A 7 0.30 -22.22 -5.34
C ASN A 7 0.49 -20.96 -4.48
N ILE A 8 1.02 -19.88 -5.07
CA ILE A 8 1.13 -18.58 -4.39
C ILE A 8 -0.26 -17.93 -4.30
N LEU A 9 -1.01 -17.90 -5.42
CA LEU A 9 -2.33 -17.28 -5.45
C LEU A 9 -3.35 -18.02 -4.58
N GLU A 10 -3.36 -19.35 -4.57
CA GLU A 10 -4.30 -20.11 -3.72
C GLU A 10 -4.08 -19.90 -2.21
N ARG A 11 -2.84 -19.63 -1.77
CA ARG A 11 -2.55 -19.27 -0.38
C ARG A 11 -3.06 -17.88 0.01
N PHE A 12 -3.25 -16.96 -0.95
CA PHE A 12 -3.85 -15.66 -0.68
C PHE A 12 -5.38 -15.73 -0.51
N PHE A 13 -6.03 -16.75 -1.08
CA PHE A 13 -7.49 -16.90 -1.07
C PHE A 13 -8.03 -17.94 -0.07
N ALA A 14 -7.17 -18.66 0.66
CA ALA A 14 -7.61 -19.61 1.67
C ALA A 14 -8.00 -18.90 2.97
N LYS A 15 -9.31 -18.81 3.25
CA LYS A 15 -9.83 -18.43 4.58
C LYS A 15 -9.61 -19.60 5.56
N ASP A 16 -8.75 -19.40 6.55
CA ASP A 16 -8.67 -20.26 7.73
C ASP A 16 -9.23 -19.51 8.95
N ASP A 17 -10.43 -19.93 9.39
CA ASP A 17 -11.17 -19.40 10.53
C ASP A 17 -10.81 -20.15 11.81
N ARG A 18 -9.72 -19.78 12.51
CA ARG A 18 -9.52 -20.11 13.94
C ARG A 18 -8.73 -19.01 14.68
N LEU A 19 -9.38 -18.39 15.68
CA LEU A 19 -8.84 -17.50 16.73
C LEU A 19 -7.94 -16.32 16.26
N ASN A 20 -8.57 -15.19 15.91
CA ASN A 20 -7.98 -13.84 15.74
C ASN A 20 -6.52 -13.77 15.28
N ASN A 21 -6.22 -14.44 14.16
CA ASN A 21 -4.97 -14.26 13.41
C ASN A 21 -4.87 -12.88 12.73
N THR A 22 -5.81 -11.96 12.98
CA THR A 22 -5.94 -10.70 12.27
C THR A 22 -6.16 -9.53 13.23
N GLN A 23 -5.46 -8.41 13.00
CA GLN A 23 -5.66 -7.14 13.70
C GLN A 23 -5.83 -6.02 12.68
N ILE A 24 -6.88 -5.22 12.82
CA ILE A 24 -7.24 -4.14 11.91
C ILE A 24 -7.11 -2.79 12.63
N PHE A 25 -6.55 -1.81 11.93
CA PHE A 25 -6.41 -0.43 12.39
C PHE A 25 -6.88 0.55 11.29
N GLY A 26 -7.36 1.72 11.68
CA GLY A 26 -7.82 2.74 10.73
C GLY A 26 -9.07 2.33 9.94
N TYR A 27 -9.26 2.96 8.78
CA TYR A 27 -10.35 2.67 7.87
C TYR A 27 -9.93 1.54 6.91
N PHE A 28 -10.24 0.30 7.27
CA PHE A 28 -9.95 -0.87 6.44
C PHE A 28 -11.24 -1.48 5.89
N VAL A 29 -11.31 -1.64 4.58
CA VAL A 29 -12.41 -2.34 3.90
C VAL A 29 -11.87 -3.70 3.48
N GLU A 30 -12.47 -4.77 3.99
CA GLU A 30 -12.20 -6.12 3.51
C GLU A 30 -12.63 -6.24 2.05
N GLU A 31 -11.75 -6.77 1.20
CA GLU A 31 -11.91 -6.90 -0.26
C GLU A 31 -13.32 -7.38 -0.66
N PRO A 32 -14.15 -6.55 -1.32
CA PRO A 32 -15.31 -7.02 -2.05
C PRO A 32 -14.91 -7.40 -3.49
N LEU A 33 -14.91 -8.70 -3.78
CA LEU A 33 -14.52 -9.38 -5.04
C LEU A 33 -15.26 -8.99 -6.34
N LYS A 34 -15.86 -7.81 -6.47
CA LYS A 34 -16.76 -7.52 -7.60
C LYS A 34 -16.54 -6.10 -8.08
N ASP A 35 -15.83 -5.97 -9.21
CA ASP A 35 -16.04 -5.00 -10.30
C ASP A 35 -14.81 -5.03 -11.24
N GLU A 36 -13.92 -4.05 -11.15
CA GLU A 36 -12.72 -3.93 -11.99
C GLU A 36 -11.47 -3.78 -11.11
N HIS A 37 -10.47 -4.64 -11.31
CA HIS A 37 -9.25 -4.61 -10.51
C HIS A 37 -7.99 -4.98 -11.28
N LEU A 38 -6.85 -4.57 -10.74
CA LEU A 38 -5.53 -4.95 -11.20
C LEU A 38 -4.69 -5.41 -10.01
N THR A 39 -4.06 -6.58 -10.12
CA THR A 39 -3.10 -7.08 -9.13
C THR A 39 -1.71 -7.21 -9.74
N LEU A 40 -0.71 -6.60 -9.12
CA LEU A 40 0.71 -6.76 -9.43
C LEU A 40 1.42 -7.48 -8.30
N GLY A 41 2.27 -8.46 -8.64
CA GLY A 41 3.03 -9.24 -7.65
C GLY A 41 4.54 -9.11 -7.86
N PHE A 42 5.27 -8.92 -6.76
CA PHE A 42 6.72 -8.75 -6.75
C PHE A 42 7.36 -9.73 -5.76
N SER A 43 8.34 -10.52 -6.20
CA SER A 43 9.06 -11.45 -5.31
C SER A 43 10.32 -10.79 -4.73
N PRO A 44 10.39 -10.47 -3.43
CA PRO A 44 11.49 -9.69 -2.85
C PRO A 44 12.87 -10.36 -2.96
N SER A 45 12.92 -11.69 -3.00
CA SER A 45 14.16 -12.48 -2.90
C SER A 45 14.96 -12.68 -4.20
N ARG A 46 14.45 -12.26 -5.37
CA ARG A 46 15.03 -12.69 -6.68
C ARG A 46 15.78 -11.62 -7.49
N ILE A 47 15.70 -10.35 -7.09
CA ILE A 47 16.43 -9.23 -7.70
C ILE A 47 16.92 -8.35 -6.55
N ALA A 48 18.12 -7.77 -6.65
CA ALA A 48 18.59 -6.82 -5.65
C ALA A 48 17.52 -5.73 -5.45
N LEU A 49 16.89 -5.68 -4.27
CA LEU A 49 15.78 -4.78 -3.93
C LEU A 49 16.03 -3.35 -4.43
N LYS A 50 17.28 -2.88 -4.34
CA LYS A 50 17.74 -1.56 -4.82
C LYS A 50 17.46 -1.28 -6.30
N LYS A 51 17.52 -2.28 -7.18
CA LYS A 51 17.17 -2.11 -8.61
C LYS A 51 15.67 -2.00 -8.83
N ARG A 52 14.85 -2.60 -7.96
CA ARG A 52 13.39 -2.47 -8.01
C ARG A 52 12.88 -1.19 -7.38
N TRP A 53 13.54 -0.67 -6.35
CA TRP A 53 13.25 0.69 -5.85
C TRP A 53 13.26 1.73 -6.97
N ARG A 54 14.23 1.67 -7.88
CA ARG A 54 14.27 2.56 -9.07
C ARG A 54 13.06 2.38 -10.01
N ASN A 55 12.36 1.25 -9.93
CA ASN A 55 11.18 0.94 -10.73
C ASN A 55 9.86 1.14 -9.97
N ASN A 56 9.88 1.62 -8.71
CA ASN A 56 8.66 1.92 -7.98
C ASN A 56 7.85 2.97 -8.73
N GLY A 57 8.50 4.07 -9.13
CA GLY A 57 7.91 5.11 -9.96
C GLY A 57 7.33 4.54 -11.26
N LEU A 58 8.04 3.63 -11.95
CA LEU A 58 7.53 3.00 -13.17
C LEU A 58 6.27 2.16 -12.93
N SER A 59 6.21 1.44 -11.81
CA SER A 59 5.04 0.62 -11.46
C SER A 59 3.86 1.51 -11.07
N ALA A 60 4.12 2.56 -10.30
CA ALA A 60 3.14 3.56 -9.89
C ALA A 60 2.55 4.32 -11.10
N ASP A 61 3.41 4.78 -12.01
CA ASP A 61 3.00 5.45 -13.25
C ASP A 61 2.18 4.51 -14.15
N PHE A 62 2.59 3.24 -14.25
CA PHE A 62 1.82 2.24 -14.99
C PHE A 62 0.42 2.04 -14.39
N ILE A 63 0.30 1.91 -13.07
CA ILE A 63 -0.98 1.77 -12.38
C ILE A 63 -1.86 3.01 -12.61
N ALA A 64 -1.29 4.20 -12.45
CA ALA A 64 -2.01 5.45 -12.64
C ALA A 64 -2.48 5.62 -14.09
N GLU A 65 -1.63 5.29 -15.08
CA GLU A 65 -2.01 5.31 -16.49
C GLU A 65 -3.11 4.28 -16.79
N TYR A 66 -2.98 3.05 -16.28
CA TYR A 66 -3.97 2.00 -16.45
C TYR A 66 -5.34 2.44 -15.89
N LEU A 67 -5.35 3.01 -14.69
CA LEU A 67 -6.56 3.52 -14.04
C LEU A 67 -7.26 4.59 -14.90
N THR A 68 -6.49 5.43 -15.60
CA THR A 68 -7.07 6.47 -16.46
C THR A 68 -7.86 5.94 -17.65
N THR A 69 -7.71 4.66 -18.00
CA THR A 69 -8.45 4.02 -19.10
C THR A 69 -9.91 3.75 -18.76
N PHE A 70 -10.26 3.69 -17.46
CA PHE A 70 -11.62 3.47 -16.99
C PHE A 70 -12.43 4.76 -16.84
N PHE A 71 -11.77 5.92 -16.84
CA PHE A 71 -12.48 7.20 -16.84
C PHE A 71 -13.04 7.51 -18.24
N PRO A 72 -14.30 7.97 -18.34
CA PRO A 72 -14.93 8.32 -19.63
C PRO A 72 -14.05 9.26 -20.45
N ARG A 73 -13.89 8.95 -21.75
CA ARG A 73 -13.34 9.91 -22.73
C ARG A 73 -14.45 10.90 -23.10
N ASP A 74 -14.59 11.98 -22.36
CA ASP A 74 -15.59 13.00 -22.65
C ASP A 74 -15.12 13.99 -23.74
N THR A 75 -16.02 14.30 -24.68
CA THR A 75 -15.81 15.12 -25.89
C THR A 75 -15.84 16.64 -25.64
N HIS A 76 -15.75 17.09 -24.39
CA HIS A 76 -15.77 18.52 -24.01
C HIS A 76 -14.60 18.82 -23.07
N GLU A 77 -13.53 19.39 -23.63
CA GLU A 77 -12.15 19.31 -23.11
C GLU A 77 -11.76 20.28 -21.97
N ASP A 78 -12.59 21.26 -21.58
CA ASP A 78 -12.04 22.41 -20.84
C ASP A 78 -12.15 22.38 -19.30
N SER A 79 -12.91 21.44 -18.70
CA SER A 79 -13.07 21.40 -17.21
C SER A 79 -12.78 20.06 -16.52
N LYS A 80 -12.89 18.92 -17.22
CA LYS A 80 -12.67 17.58 -16.63
C LYS A 80 -11.26 17.00 -16.85
N THR A 81 -10.48 17.62 -17.73
CA THR A 81 -9.09 17.21 -18.03
C THR A 81 -8.17 17.42 -16.84
N ASN A 82 -8.38 18.49 -16.06
CA ASN A 82 -7.64 18.76 -14.83
C ASN A 82 -7.90 17.69 -13.76
N THR A 83 -9.17 17.33 -13.52
CA THR A 83 -9.53 16.30 -12.52
C THR A 83 -8.92 14.93 -12.85
N LYS A 84 -8.91 14.53 -14.12
CA LYS A 84 -8.28 13.26 -14.54
C LYS A 84 -6.76 13.26 -14.30
N SER A 85 -6.09 14.38 -14.59
CA SER A 85 -4.66 14.54 -14.35
C SER A 85 -4.33 14.56 -12.86
N GLU A 86 -5.17 15.21 -12.04
CA GLU A 86 -5.06 15.25 -10.58
C GLU A 86 -5.21 13.85 -9.97
N ILE A 87 -6.25 13.10 -10.37
CA ILE A 87 -6.46 11.72 -9.91
C ILE A 87 -5.28 10.83 -10.30
N LYS A 88 -4.81 10.93 -11.56
CA LYS A 88 -3.64 10.18 -12.02
C LYS A 88 -2.42 10.48 -11.16
N SER A 89 -2.16 11.76 -10.88
CA SER A 89 -1.01 12.19 -10.08
C SER A 89 -1.12 11.71 -8.63
N ALA A 90 -2.31 11.79 -8.04
CA ALA A 90 -2.60 11.28 -6.71
C ALA A 90 -2.38 9.76 -6.62
N VAL A 91 -2.93 9.00 -7.57
CA VAL A 91 -2.77 7.54 -7.61
C VAL A 91 -1.31 7.14 -7.83
N SER A 92 -0.57 7.82 -8.70
CA SER A 92 0.87 7.55 -8.89
C SER A 92 1.64 7.83 -7.60
N TYR A 93 1.39 8.97 -6.95
CA TYR A 93 2.03 9.29 -5.68
C TYR A 93 1.73 8.23 -4.61
N ILE A 94 0.45 7.94 -4.35
CA ILE A 94 0.03 6.96 -3.34
C ILE A 94 0.63 5.58 -3.64
N ALA A 95 0.54 5.10 -4.88
CA ALA A 95 1.08 3.80 -5.26
C ALA A 95 2.61 3.74 -5.06
N ASN A 96 3.33 4.81 -5.39
CA ASN A 96 4.78 4.88 -5.20
C ASN A 96 5.16 4.82 -3.72
N GLU A 97 4.51 5.63 -2.87
CA GLU A 97 4.75 5.64 -1.42
C GLU A 97 4.45 4.27 -0.78
N LEU A 98 3.34 3.64 -1.17
CA LEU A 98 2.96 2.33 -0.68
C LEU A 98 3.95 1.23 -1.12
N LEU A 99 4.39 1.25 -2.38
CA LEU A 99 5.40 0.31 -2.89
C LEU A 99 6.77 0.51 -2.22
N GLU A 100 7.17 1.76 -2.01
CA GLU A 100 8.41 2.09 -1.31
C GLU A 100 8.39 1.54 0.11
N ASN A 101 7.32 1.80 0.86
CA ASN A 101 7.13 1.28 2.20
C ASN A 101 7.16 -0.25 2.23
N ALA A 102 6.42 -0.91 1.33
CA ALA A 102 6.38 -2.37 1.28
C ALA A 102 7.76 -2.98 0.99
N ILE A 103 8.55 -2.40 0.09
CA ILE A 103 9.89 -2.89 -0.22
C ILE A 103 10.89 -2.59 0.90
N LYS A 104 10.77 -1.41 1.54
CA LYS A 104 11.65 -0.98 2.63
C LYS A 104 11.47 -1.84 3.89
N TYR A 105 10.22 -2.21 4.20
CA TYR A 105 9.86 -2.91 5.43
C TYR A 105 9.55 -4.40 5.26
N CYS A 106 9.65 -4.95 4.04
CA CYS A 106 9.45 -6.39 3.85
C CYS A 106 10.50 -7.22 4.59
N ASP A 107 10.08 -8.36 5.15
CA ASP A 107 11.04 -9.36 5.61
C ASP A 107 11.69 -10.03 4.39
N ALA A 108 12.94 -9.67 4.10
CA ALA A 108 13.70 -10.19 2.96
C ALA A 108 14.17 -11.64 3.14
N ASN A 109 14.04 -12.22 4.35
CA ASN A 109 14.48 -13.58 4.66
C ASN A 109 13.43 -14.65 4.35
N VAL A 110 12.22 -14.23 3.98
CA VAL A 110 11.09 -15.13 3.70
C VAL A 110 10.65 -15.01 2.25
N GLU A 111 10.19 -16.12 1.68
CA GLU A 111 9.61 -16.13 0.34
C GLU A 111 8.13 -15.73 0.38
N TYR A 112 7.87 -14.47 0.70
CA TYR A 112 6.53 -13.89 0.66
C TYR A 112 6.48 -12.74 -0.34
N PRO A 113 5.55 -12.74 -1.31
CA PRO A 113 5.52 -11.70 -2.32
C PRO A 113 4.97 -10.39 -1.74
N ILE A 114 5.41 -9.28 -2.33
CA ILE A 114 4.72 -8.01 -2.20
C ILE A 114 3.63 -7.98 -3.26
N THR A 115 2.39 -7.65 -2.90
CA THR A 115 1.29 -7.52 -3.85
C THR A 115 0.69 -6.13 -3.77
N LEU A 116 0.46 -5.51 -4.94
CA LEU A 116 -0.35 -4.30 -5.06
C LEU A 116 -1.65 -4.69 -5.74
N HIS A 117 -2.77 -4.41 -5.09
CA HIS A 117 -4.10 -4.59 -5.64
C HIS A 117 -4.77 -3.22 -5.76
N LEU A 118 -5.30 -2.93 -6.94
CA LEU A 118 -6.03 -1.71 -7.26
C LEU A 118 -7.47 -2.09 -7.57
N GLU A 119 -8.43 -1.47 -6.88
CA GLU A 119 -9.86 -1.57 -7.18
C GLU A 119 -10.38 -0.21 -7.63
N LEU A 120 -11.25 -0.22 -8.63
CA LEU A 120 -12.04 0.94 -9.03
C LEU A 120 -13.53 0.64 -8.77
N GLN A 121 -14.16 1.51 -8.00
CA GLN A 121 -15.62 1.60 -7.85
C GLN A 121 -16.09 2.97 -8.33
N SER A 122 -17.39 3.13 -8.60
CA SER A 122 -17.93 4.26 -9.38
C SER A 122 -17.40 5.66 -9.01
N ASN A 123 -17.10 5.93 -7.74
CA ASN A 123 -16.53 7.21 -7.26
C ASN A 123 -15.33 7.03 -6.31
N GLU A 124 -14.71 5.84 -6.28
CA GLU A 124 -13.63 5.54 -5.33
C GLU A 124 -12.55 4.66 -5.96
N VAL A 125 -11.30 4.98 -5.65
CA VAL A 125 -10.13 4.15 -5.95
C VAL A 125 -9.60 3.60 -4.65
N ARG A 126 -9.39 2.28 -4.58
CA ARG A 126 -8.73 1.64 -3.44
C ARG A 126 -7.43 0.99 -3.88
N ILE A 127 -6.37 1.26 -3.15
CA ILE A 127 -5.05 0.67 -3.36
C ILE A 127 -4.70 -0.12 -2.11
N PHE A 128 -4.43 -1.40 -2.28
CA PHE A 128 -3.97 -2.29 -1.23
C PHE A 128 -2.54 -2.68 -1.55
N ILE A 129 -1.63 -2.51 -0.60
CA ILE A 129 -0.28 -3.07 -0.66
C ILE A 129 -0.13 -4.09 0.46
N ASN A 130 0.29 -5.30 0.12
CA ASN A 130 0.50 -6.37 1.08
C ASN A 130 1.96 -6.85 1.01
N ASN A 131 2.61 -6.98 2.16
CA ASN A 131 3.98 -7.45 2.30
C ASN A 131 4.20 -8.22 3.60
N SER A 132 5.24 -9.05 3.66
CA SER A 132 5.71 -9.65 4.92
C SER A 132 6.32 -8.59 5.81
N VAL A 133 6.34 -8.81 7.12
CA VAL A 133 7.02 -7.92 8.06
C VAL A 133 7.60 -8.75 9.21
N THR A 134 8.77 -8.36 9.69
CA THR A 134 9.40 -9.01 10.85
C THR A 134 8.61 -8.73 12.13
N ALA A 135 8.72 -9.60 13.14
CA ALA A 135 8.05 -9.37 14.43
C ALA A 135 8.41 -8.02 15.06
N SER A 136 9.67 -7.58 14.97
CA SER A 136 10.09 -6.26 15.46
C SER A 136 9.55 -5.11 14.60
N GLY A 137 9.39 -5.32 13.29
CA GLY A 137 8.75 -4.37 12.38
C GLY A 137 7.28 -4.15 12.70
N VAL A 138 6.55 -5.22 13.07
CA VAL A 138 5.14 -5.14 13.49
C VAL A 138 4.95 -4.21 14.69
N GLU A 139 5.76 -4.39 15.74
CA GLU A 139 5.64 -3.58 16.95
C GLU A 139 5.95 -2.11 16.70
N LYS A 140 6.99 -1.83 15.89
CA LYS A 140 7.31 -0.46 15.45
C LYS A 140 6.17 0.15 14.64
N PHE A 141 5.59 -0.62 13.72
CA PHE A 141 4.54 -0.12 12.84
C PHE A 141 3.23 0.14 13.59
N LYS A 142 2.83 -0.76 14.51
CA LYS A 142 1.67 -0.53 15.38
C LYS A 142 1.84 0.69 16.28
N SER A 143 3.05 0.92 16.78
CA SER A 143 3.37 2.12 17.57
C SER A 143 3.22 3.39 16.74
N PHE A 144 3.69 3.38 15.48
CA PHE A 144 3.50 4.48 14.54
C PHE A 144 2.02 4.73 14.23
N ILE A 145 1.24 3.68 13.93
CA ILE A 145 -0.20 3.80 13.63
C ILE A 145 -0.96 4.40 14.83
N LYS A 146 -0.58 4.00 16.04
CA LYS A 146 -1.15 4.56 17.26
C LYS A 146 -0.83 6.06 17.40
N GLU A 147 0.43 6.44 17.21
CA GLU A 147 0.85 7.86 17.25
C GLU A 147 0.10 8.69 16.20
N LEU A 148 -0.06 8.16 14.98
CA LEU A 148 -0.82 8.78 13.89
C LEU A 148 -2.32 8.95 14.25
N SER A 149 -2.90 7.99 14.98
CA SER A 149 -4.33 8.02 15.34
C SER A 149 -4.63 8.91 16.54
N ASP A 150 -3.69 9.02 17.49
CA ASP A 150 -3.88 9.72 18.76
C ASP A 150 -3.43 11.20 18.71
N SER A 151 -2.70 11.62 17.65
CA SER A 151 -2.11 12.95 17.54
C SER A 151 -2.92 13.91 16.67
N ASN A 152 -2.70 15.22 16.86
CA ASN A 152 -3.10 16.21 15.87
C ASN A 152 -2.24 16.02 14.59
N PRO A 153 -2.84 15.85 13.39
CA PRO A 153 -2.10 15.58 12.16
C PRO A 153 -1.04 16.63 11.80
N ASP A 154 -1.32 17.92 12.03
CA ASP A 154 -0.40 19.02 11.70
C ASP A 154 0.81 19.02 12.64
N GLU A 155 0.57 18.79 13.93
CA GLU A 155 1.62 18.70 14.94
C GLU A 155 2.49 17.46 14.72
N PHE A 156 1.87 16.33 14.38
CA PHE A 156 2.59 15.10 14.11
C PHE A 156 3.42 15.21 12.81
N TYR A 157 2.89 15.89 11.79
CA TYR A 157 3.63 16.20 10.56
C TYR A 157 4.87 17.05 10.81
N LEU A 158 4.74 18.14 11.58
CA LEU A 158 5.88 18.98 11.96
C LEU A 158 6.94 18.20 12.74
N ARG A 159 6.53 17.41 13.74
CA ARG A 159 7.46 16.57 14.50
C ARG A 159 8.17 15.54 13.63
N GLN A 160 7.48 14.97 12.64
CA GLN A 160 8.08 13.99 11.74
C GLN A 160 9.06 14.65 10.76
N LEU A 161 8.77 15.87 10.29
CA LEU A 161 9.71 16.68 9.52
C LEU A 161 10.98 16.98 10.32
N GLU A 162 10.84 17.40 11.59
CA GLU A 162 11.97 17.68 12.48
C GLU A 162 12.81 16.41 12.71
N LYS A 163 12.19 15.28 13.07
CA LYS A 163 12.88 13.99 13.25
C LYS A 163 13.63 13.53 12.00
N ASN A 164 13.07 13.76 10.81
CA ASN A 164 13.71 13.36 9.55
C ASN A 164 14.83 14.33 9.14
N ALA A 165 14.80 15.59 9.60
CA ALA A 165 15.87 16.56 9.39
C ALA A 165 17.06 16.35 10.34
N GLU A 166 16.81 15.83 11.55
CA GLU A 166 17.83 15.59 12.58
C GLU A 166 18.57 14.26 12.41
N ASP A 167 17.98 13.27 11.74
CA ASP A 167 18.59 11.95 11.49
C ASP A 167 18.73 11.70 9.98
N GLU A 168 19.93 11.94 9.44
CA GLU A 168 20.26 11.66 8.03
C GLU A 168 20.08 10.17 7.64
N ASN A 169 19.98 9.25 8.60
CA ASN A 169 19.70 7.83 8.33
C ASN A 169 18.19 7.51 8.37
N ASN A 170 17.37 8.44 8.82
CA ASN A 170 15.93 8.30 8.82
C ASN A 170 15.39 8.81 7.47
N ASP A 171 15.43 7.92 6.48
CA ASP A 171 15.01 8.12 5.08
C ASP A 171 13.51 8.53 4.93
N GLY A 172 13.08 9.65 5.52
CA GLY A 172 11.73 10.20 5.32
C GLY A 172 10.57 9.36 5.84
N SER A 173 10.82 8.35 6.69
CA SER A 173 9.79 7.39 7.10
C SER A 173 8.59 8.09 7.76
N GLY A 174 7.38 7.63 7.48
CA GLY A 174 6.14 8.14 8.08
C GLY A 174 5.56 9.40 7.43
N LEU A 175 6.35 10.19 6.68
CA LEU A 175 5.81 11.37 5.97
C LEU A 175 4.87 10.98 4.83
N GLY A 176 5.17 9.91 4.10
CA GLY A 176 4.31 9.46 2.99
C GLY A 176 2.86 9.24 3.42
N PHE A 177 2.63 8.57 4.55
CA PHE A 177 1.27 8.37 5.08
C PHE A 177 0.60 9.69 5.50
N LEU A 178 1.36 10.62 6.06
CA LEU A 178 0.83 11.94 6.43
C LEU A 178 0.46 12.77 5.21
N THR A 179 1.29 12.76 4.17
CA THR A 179 0.96 13.39 2.88
C THR A 179 -0.29 12.78 2.27
N ILE A 180 -0.43 11.44 2.30
CA ILE A 180 -1.62 10.73 1.81
C ILE A 180 -2.89 11.19 2.54
N VAL A 181 -2.83 11.34 3.86
CA VAL A 181 -3.99 11.75 4.67
C VAL A 181 -4.28 13.24 4.53
N ASN A 182 -3.26 14.10 4.59
CA ASN A 182 -3.45 15.56 4.65
C ASN A 182 -3.68 16.19 3.27
N ASP A 183 -2.88 15.82 2.26
CA ASP A 183 -2.91 16.49 0.95
C ASP A 183 -3.96 15.90 0.03
N TYR A 184 -4.24 14.59 0.16
CA TYR A 184 -5.20 13.87 -0.67
C TYR A 184 -6.51 13.54 0.05
N CYS A 185 -6.65 13.89 1.33
CA CYS A 185 -7.81 13.55 2.16
C CYS A 185 -8.18 12.05 2.13
N ALA A 186 -7.19 11.18 1.88
CA ALA A 186 -7.44 9.77 1.66
C ALA A 186 -7.67 9.05 2.98
N LYS A 187 -8.55 8.04 2.97
CA LYS A 187 -8.75 7.16 4.12
C LYS A 187 -7.72 6.06 4.08
N ILE A 188 -7.10 5.75 5.22
CA ILE A 188 -6.09 4.71 5.33
C ILE A 188 -6.45 3.68 6.41
N GLY A 189 -6.12 2.42 6.15
CA GLY A 189 -6.28 1.33 7.11
C GLY A 189 -5.21 0.27 6.95
N TRP A 190 -5.04 -0.55 7.98
CA TRP A 190 -4.04 -1.60 8.05
C TRP A 190 -4.65 -2.89 8.55
N LYS A 191 -4.27 -4.01 7.95
CA LYS A 191 -4.60 -5.36 8.40
C LYS A 191 -3.33 -6.15 8.61
N PHE A 192 -3.03 -6.50 9.85
CA PHE A 192 -1.96 -7.44 10.18
C PHE A 192 -2.54 -8.83 10.27
N GLN A 193 -1.90 -9.80 9.63
CA GLN A 193 -2.36 -11.18 9.61
C GLN A 193 -1.20 -12.17 9.77
N ILE A 194 -1.35 -13.17 10.62
CA ILE A 194 -0.46 -14.33 10.64
C ILE A 194 -0.87 -15.24 9.48
N VAL A 195 0.01 -15.39 8.49
CA VAL A 195 -0.27 -16.11 7.21
C VAL A 195 0.41 -17.48 7.14
N GLN A 196 1.33 -17.76 8.05
CA GLN A 196 1.93 -19.08 8.27
C GLN A 196 2.30 -19.17 9.74
N HIS A 197 2.13 -20.35 10.34
CA HIS A 197 2.63 -20.66 11.67
C HIS A 197 3.89 -21.53 11.60
N GLU A 198 4.72 -21.44 12.64
CA GLU A 198 5.93 -22.27 12.85
C GLU A 198 6.99 -22.23 11.71
N PRO A 199 7.79 -21.14 11.61
CA PRO A 199 7.71 -19.91 12.39
C PRO A 199 6.57 -19.00 11.91
N ASP A 200 6.09 -18.14 12.80
CA ASP A 200 5.03 -17.17 12.45
C ASP A 200 5.52 -16.20 11.39
N LEU A 201 4.82 -16.18 10.26
CA LEU A 201 4.97 -15.18 9.21
C LEU A 201 3.82 -14.21 9.30
N ILE A 202 4.14 -12.92 9.52
CA ILE A 202 3.16 -11.86 9.60
C ILE A 202 3.16 -11.09 8.29
N ALA A 203 2.00 -10.97 7.68
CA ALA A 203 1.74 -10.06 6.58
C ALA A 203 1.04 -8.81 7.08
N VAL A 204 1.32 -7.67 6.46
CA VAL A 204 0.57 -6.44 6.65
C VAL A 204 0.00 -6.01 5.30
N THR A 205 -1.30 -5.74 5.27
CA THR A 205 -1.97 -5.06 4.16
C THR A 205 -2.23 -3.63 4.58
N THR A 206 -1.65 -2.66 3.86
CA THR A 206 -2.02 -1.24 3.97
C THR A 206 -3.01 -0.93 2.85
N MET A 207 -4.16 -0.36 3.19
CA MET A 207 -5.19 0.07 2.24
C MET A 207 -5.31 1.59 2.28
N VAL A 208 -5.35 2.21 1.10
CA VAL A 208 -5.68 3.62 0.91
C VAL A 208 -6.89 3.73 0.00
N GLN A 209 -7.89 4.52 0.41
CA GLN A 209 -9.07 4.85 -0.38
C GLN A 209 -9.07 6.34 -0.72
N LEU A 210 -9.13 6.65 -2.01
CA LEU A 210 -9.27 7.98 -2.59
C LEU A 210 -10.66 8.13 -3.22
N THR A 211 -11.32 9.25 -2.99
CA THR A 211 -12.55 9.62 -3.71
C THR A 211 -12.19 10.27 -5.04
N VAL A 212 -12.84 9.84 -6.12
CA VAL A 212 -12.58 10.28 -7.51
C VAL A 212 -13.82 10.84 -8.19
#